data_AF-A0A517XL48-F1
#
_entry.id   AF-A0A517XL48-F1
#
_cell.length_a   1.000
_cell.length_b   1.000
_cell.length_c   1.000
_cell.angle_alpha   90.00
_cell.angle_beta   90.00
_cell.angle_gamma   90.00
#
_symmetry.space_group_name_H-M   'P 1'
#
loop_
_entity.id
_entity.type
_entity.pdbx_description
1 polymer ?
#
loop_
_entity_poly.entity_id
_entity_poly.type
_entity_poly.pdbx_seq_one_letter_code
_entity_poly.pdbx_strand_id
1 'polypeptide(L)'
;MSDLPDRRAFTALTAGFVLGAASDLTAAPDVAPMPRAAPTEAPLDLDYPPPNFQPSWRRPQINRRLVADFVVYAHTDPAMTSRLLDKEPALVNAYMDWGGGDWESGLGGASHMGRRDIVSVLLERGARPDLFCAAMLGMTDTVRAFLTLQPKLIDARGPHGFTLHFHAQVGGRDAEATLEYLQTVKKIELRPVPFLKK
;
A
#
# COMPACT_ATOMS: atom_id res chain seq x y z
N MET A 1 -51.75 -18.71 4.39
CA MET A 1 -52.30 -18.95 5.74
C MET A 1 -51.48 -20.10 6.31
N SER A 2 -50.39 -19.83 7.04
CA SER A 2 -50.29 -19.20 8.37
C SER A 2 -50.37 -20.29 9.47
N ASP A 3 -49.54 -20.28 10.51
CA ASP A 3 -48.82 -19.16 11.13
C ASP A 3 -47.30 -19.37 11.40
N LEU A 4 -46.67 -18.34 11.99
CA LEU A 4 -45.21 -18.13 12.16
C LEU A 4 -44.65 -18.60 13.53
N PRO A 5 -43.31 -18.70 13.69
CA PRO A 5 -42.66 -19.14 14.93
C PRO A 5 -42.26 -18.01 15.91
N ASP A 6 -42.34 -18.29 17.22
CA ASP A 6 -41.77 -17.54 18.37
C ASP A 6 -41.89 -18.50 19.62
N ARG A 7 -41.17 -18.47 20.75
CA ARG A 7 -40.30 -17.47 21.40
C ARG A 7 -38.99 -18.00 22.01
N ARG A 8 -38.07 -17.04 22.17
CA ARG A 8 -36.98 -16.91 23.18
C ARG A 8 -37.27 -17.70 24.48
N ALA A 9 -36.40 -18.58 24.99
CA ALA A 9 -35.00 -18.44 25.49
C ALA A 9 -34.92 -18.18 27.01
N PHE A 10 -34.00 -18.87 27.70
CA PHE A 10 -33.44 -18.47 29.00
C PHE A 10 -32.17 -19.30 29.31
N THR A 11 -31.03 -18.62 29.51
CA THR A 11 -29.83 -19.19 30.14
C THR A 11 -29.39 -18.18 31.20
N ALA A 12 -29.27 -18.59 32.46
CA ALA A 12 -29.11 -17.67 33.58
C ALA A 12 -27.71 -17.05 33.63
N LEU A 13 -27.65 -15.72 33.83
CA LEU A 13 -26.42 -15.01 34.14
C LEU A 13 -26.30 -14.87 35.67
N THR A 14 -25.26 -15.45 36.26
CA THR A 14 -24.99 -15.34 37.70
C THR A 14 -24.37 -13.99 38.05
N ALA A 15 -25.15 -13.10 38.67
CA ALA A 15 -24.68 -11.81 39.14
C ALA A 15 -23.79 -11.96 40.39
N GLY A 16 -22.47 -11.88 40.20
CA GLY A 16 -21.52 -11.75 41.31
C GLY A 16 -21.53 -10.32 41.88
N PHE A 17 -21.86 -10.17 43.16
CA PHE A 17 -21.79 -8.88 43.85
C PHE A 17 -20.33 -8.51 44.15
N VAL A 18 -19.89 -7.34 43.68
CA VAL A 18 -18.58 -6.76 44.02
C VAL A 18 -18.82 -5.47 44.79
N LEU A 19 -18.29 -5.37 46.02
CA LEU A 19 -18.39 -4.16 46.83
C LEU A 19 -17.32 -3.13 46.43
N GLY A 20 -17.79 -1.95 46.03
CA GLY A 20 -17.26 -0.67 46.49
C GLY A 20 -15.80 -0.33 46.21
N ALA A 21 -15.57 0.37 45.09
CA ALA A 21 -14.61 1.47 45.03
C ALA A 21 -15.30 2.68 44.40
N ALA A 22 -15.06 3.89 44.91
CA ALA A 22 -15.61 5.11 44.36
C ALA A 22 -14.74 5.59 43.19
N SER A 23 -15.04 5.11 41.98
CA SER A 23 -14.40 5.58 40.75
C SER A 23 -14.88 6.99 40.39
N ASP A 24 -13.96 7.87 39.99
CA ASP A 24 -14.28 9.20 39.46
C ASP A 24 -15.11 9.09 38.18
N LEU A 25 -16.39 9.46 38.26
CA LEU A 25 -17.35 9.45 37.14
C LEU A 25 -17.08 10.56 36.08
N THR A 26 -15.94 11.26 36.22
CA THR A 26 -15.47 12.32 35.32
C THR A 26 -14.43 11.83 34.30
N ALA A 27 -13.84 10.65 34.52
CA ALA A 27 -12.97 10.01 33.55
C ALA A 27 -13.81 9.47 32.38
N ALA A 28 -13.60 10.00 31.17
CA ALA A 28 -14.09 9.35 29.95
C ALA A 28 -13.51 7.93 29.88
N PRO A 29 -14.29 6.90 29.52
CA PRO A 29 -13.79 5.54 29.45
C PRO A 29 -12.67 5.44 28.41
N ASP A 30 -11.57 4.79 28.79
CA ASP A 30 -10.46 4.52 27.88
C ASP A 30 -10.88 3.45 26.87
N VAL A 31 -11.53 3.89 25.79
CA VAL A 31 -12.02 3.03 24.71
C VAL A 31 -10.83 2.50 23.94
N ALA A 32 -10.37 1.31 24.34
CA ALA A 32 -9.32 0.58 23.66
C ALA A 32 -9.54 0.58 22.13
N PRO A 33 -8.53 0.97 21.33
CA PRO A 33 -8.72 1.20 19.90
C PRO A 33 -9.21 -0.07 19.22
N MET A 34 -10.23 0.06 18.37
CA MET A 34 -10.87 -1.10 17.73
C MET A 34 -9.85 -1.96 16.98
N PRO A 35 -9.94 -3.30 17.04
CA PRO A 35 -9.03 -4.18 16.33
C PRO A 35 -8.95 -3.82 14.85
N ARG A 36 -7.73 -3.62 14.33
CA ARG A 36 -7.52 -3.41 12.90
C ARG A 36 -8.04 -4.63 12.14
N ALA A 37 -8.82 -4.39 11.09
CA ALA A 37 -9.34 -5.45 10.24
C ALA A 37 -8.20 -6.32 9.68
N ALA A 38 -8.40 -7.64 9.67
CA ALA A 38 -7.47 -8.58 9.05
C ALA A 38 -7.61 -8.54 7.52
N PRO A 39 -6.55 -8.80 6.74
CA PRO A 39 -6.66 -8.90 5.29
C PRO A 39 -7.55 -10.07 4.88
N THR A 40 -8.65 -9.76 4.19
CA THR A 40 -9.63 -10.70 3.64
C THR A 40 -9.62 -10.64 2.11
N GLU A 41 -9.69 -11.78 1.45
CA GLU A 41 -9.87 -11.86 0.00
C GLU A 41 -11.30 -11.43 -0.39
N ALA A 42 -11.45 -10.92 -1.62
CA ALA A 42 -12.76 -10.59 -2.17
C ALA A 42 -13.60 -11.87 -2.42
N PRO A 43 -14.95 -11.81 -2.37
CA PRO A 43 -15.79 -12.95 -2.71
C PRO A 43 -15.51 -13.46 -4.12
N LEU A 44 -15.26 -14.77 -4.25
CA LEU A 44 -15.06 -15.44 -5.53
C LEU A 44 -16.37 -16.07 -6.01
N ASP A 45 -17.03 -15.40 -6.95
CA ASP A 45 -18.08 -16.00 -7.78
C ASP A 45 -17.45 -16.50 -9.09
N LEU A 46 -17.95 -17.61 -9.64
CA LEU A 46 -17.36 -18.31 -10.79
C LEU A 46 -18.40 -18.58 -11.88
N ASP A 47 -18.48 -17.67 -12.85
CA ASP A 47 -19.33 -17.79 -14.05
C ASP A 47 -18.62 -18.48 -15.24
N TYR A 48 -17.39 -18.98 -15.05
CA TYR A 48 -16.55 -19.61 -16.07
C TYR A 48 -15.98 -20.98 -15.66
N PRO A 49 -15.72 -21.90 -16.61
CA PRO A 49 -15.06 -23.17 -16.34
C PRO A 49 -13.56 -22.98 -16.01
N PRO A 50 -12.96 -23.85 -15.17
CA PRO A 50 -11.56 -23.72 -14.77
C PRO A 50 -10.59 -23.91 -15.95
N PRO A 51 -9.40 -23.27 -15.95
CA PRO A 51 -8.41 -23.44 -17.00
C PRO A 51 -7.90 -24.89 -17.14
N ASN A 52 -7.79 -25.37 -18.39
CA ASN A 52 -7.28 -26.70 -18.72
C ASN A 52 -5.81 -26.93 -18.30
N PHE A 53 -5.03 -25.86 -18.13
CA PHE A 53 -3.64 -25.91 -17.67
C PHE A 53 -3.54 -25.49 -16.20
N GLN A 54 -2.98 -26.35 -15.36
CA GLN A 54 -2.71 -26.06 -13.95
C GLN A 54 -1.20 -25.85 -13.72
N PRO A 55 -0.76 -24.67 -13.26
CA PRO A 55 0.66 -24.40 -13.02
C PRO A 55 1.20 -25.13 -11.77
N SER A 56 2.44 -25.61 -11.83
CA SER A 56 3.06 -26.34 -10.72
C SER A 56 3.70 -25.40 -9.68
N TRP A 57 3.13 -25.31 -8.48
CA TRP A 57 3.64 -24.53 -7.35
C TRP A 57 4.84 -25.21 -6.65
N ARG A 58 5.99 -25.26 -7.35
CA ARG A 58 7.21 -26.01 -6.92
C ARG A 58 7.99 -25.40 -5.74
N ARG A 59 7.65 -24.18 -5.33
CA ARG A 59 8.21 -23.48 -4.16
C ARG A 59 7.08 -22.80 -3.41
N PRO A 60 7.15 -22.66 -2.07
CA PRO A 60 6.22 -21.83 -1.34
C PRO A 60 6.30 -20.37 -1.83
N GLN A 61 5.18 -19.66 -1.81
CA GLN A 61 5.15 -18.22 -2.02
C GLN A 61 5.83 -17.52 -0.82
N ILE A 62 6.36 -16.31 -1.05
CA ILE A 62 6.86 -15.46 0.04
C ILE A 62 5.70 -15.19 1.00
N ASN A 63 5.94 -15.30 2.30
CA ASN A 63 4.88 -15.13 3.30
C ASN A 63 4.26 -13.72 3.22
N ARG A 64 2.94 -13.63 3.07
CA ARG A 64 2.19 -12.36 2.93
C ARG A 64 2.56 -11.30 3.99
N ARG A 65 2.76 -11.71 5.24
CA ARG A 65 3.13 -10.79 6.32
C ARG A 65 4.55 -10.24 6.14
N LEU A 66 5.49 -11.06 5.66
CA LEU A 66 6.86 -10.63 5.35
C LEU A 66 6.89 -9.62 4.18
N VAL A 67 6.03 -9.80 3.17
CA VAL A 67 5.87 -8.82 2.08
C VAL A 67 5.28 -7.50 2.61
N ALA A 68 4.19 -7.56 3.38
CA ALA A 68 3.59 -6.37 3.99
C ALA A 68 4.57 -5.61 4.89
N ASP A 69 5.30 -6.30 5.76
CA ASP A 69 6.32 -5.69 6.62
C ASP A 69 7.44 -5.04 5.79
N PHE A 70 7.95 -5.72 4.75
CA PHE A 70 8.96 -5.19 3.85
C PHE A 70 8.51 -3.92 3.13
N VAL A 71 7.29 -3.90 2.57
CA VAL A 71 6.73 -2.72 1.89
C VAL A 71 6.59 -1.55 2.86
N VAL A 72 6.09 -1.79 4.08
CA VAL A 72 5.97 -0.77 5.14
C VAL A 72 7.34 -0.21 5.57
N TYR A 73 8.36 -1.06 5.73
CA TYR A 73 9.72 -0.56 6.04
C TYR A 73 10.31 0.24 4.87
N ALA A 74 10.04 -0.12 3.62
CA ALA A 74 10.55 0.61 2.45
C ALA A 74 10.02 2.05 2.32
N HIS A 75 8.97 2.43 3.05
CA HIS A 75 8.53 3.83 3.15
C HIS A 75 9.47 4.71 3.99
N THR A 76 10.22 4.12 4.95
CA THR A 76 10.84 4.90 6.05
C THR A 76 12.21 4.43 6.54
N ASP A 77 12.50 3.13 6.52
CA ASP A 77 13.63 2.51 7.22
C ASP A 77 14.55 1.76 6.23
N PRO A 78 15.67 2.37 5.77
CA PRO A 78 16.62 1.72 4.87
C PRO A 78 17.33 0.53 5.52
N ALA A 79 17.51 0.52 6.84
CA ALA A 79 18.23 -0.53 7.55
C ALA A 79 17.38 -1.82 7.64
N MET A 80 16.11 -1.69 8.01
CA MET A 80 15.17 -2.82 7.98
C MET A 80 14.87 -3.27 6.54
N THR A 81 14.74 -2.35 5.58
CA THR A 81 14.56 -2.70 4.16
C THR A 81 15.72 -3.56 3.66
N SER A 82 16.97 -3.13 3.91
CA SER A 82 18.18 -3.89 3.55
C SER A 82 18.23 -5.26 4.25
N ARG A 83 18.02 -5.28 5.57
CA ARG A 83 18.02 -6.51 6.38
C ARG A 83 16.99 -7.55 5.92
N LEU A 84 15.82 -7.11 5.44
CA LEU A 84 14.80 -8.03 4.90
C LEU A 84 15.19 -8.54 3.50
N LEU A 85 15.80 -7.71 2.65
CA LEU A 85 16.36 -8.14 1.35
C LEU A 85 17.53 -9.12 1.52
N ASP A 86 18.36 -8.96 2.54
CA ASP A 86 19.44 -9.90 2.87
C ASP A 86 18.90 -11.27 3.35
N LYS A 87 17.70 -11.27 3.96
CA LYS A 87 17.02 -12.48 4.44
C LYS A 87 16.23 -13.19 3.35
N GLU A 88 15.54 -12.44 2.48
CA GLU A 88 14.75 -12.96 1.37
C GLU A 88 14.91 -12.04 0.14
N PRO A 89 15.91 -12.28 -0.72
CA PRO A 89 16.19 -11.44 -1.87
C PRO A 89 15.03 -11.32 -2.86
N ALA A 90 14.10 -12.29 -2.90
CA ALA A 90 12.95 -12.21 -3.79
C ALA A 90 11.95 -11.09 -3.41
N LEU A 91 12.04 -10.53 -2.20
CA LEU A 91 11.26 -9.35 -1.79
C LEU A 91 11.47 -8.13 -2.71
N VAL A 92 12.64 -8.01 -3.36
CA VAL A 92 12.99 -6.86 -4.20
C VAL A 92 12.04 -6.63 -5.39
N ASN A 93 11.31 -7.66 -5.81
CA ASN A 93 10.26 -7.60 -6.84
C ASN A 93 8.90 -8.13 -6.33
N ALA A 94 8.70 -8.21 -5.00
CA ALA A 94 7.43 -8.60 -4.40
C ALA A 94 6.45 -7.41 -4.33
N TYR A 95 5.16 -7.70 -4.44
CA TYR A 95 4.07 -6.74 -4.32
C TYR A 95 3.09 -7.21 -3.23
N MET A 96 2.54 -6.27 -2.47
CA MET A 96 1.42 -6.44 -1.57
C MET A 96 0.14 -5.89 -2.22
N ASP A 97 -0.94 -6.66 -2.18
CA ASP A 97 -2.31 -6.17 -2.41
C ASP A 97 -2.86 -5.62 -1.10
N TRP A 98 -3.05 -4.31 -1.00
CA TRP A 98 -3.71 -3.68 0.15
C TRP A 98 -5.24 -3.78 0.09
N GLY A 99 -5.78 -4.33 -1.01
CA GLY A 99 -7.21 -4.45 -1.30
C GLY A 99 -7.71 -3.40 -2.29
N GLY A 100 -8.84 -3.68 -2.94
CA GLY A 100 -9.48 -2.73 -3.86
C GLY A 100 -8.70 -2.41 -5.14
N GLY A 101 -7.62 -3.17 -5.43
CA GLY A 101 -6.71 -2.90 -6.56
C GLY A 101 -5.51 -2.03 -6.22
N ASP A 102 -5.25 -1.75 -4.95
CA ASP A 102 -4.06 -1.03 -4.49
C ASP A 102 -2.87 -1.99 -4.32
N TRP A 103 -2.08 -2.14 -5.40
CA TRP A 103 -0.91 -3.03 -5.46
C TRP A 103 0.40 -2.25 -5.32
N GLU A 104 1.22 -2.62 -4.34
CA GLU A 104 2.44 -1.89 -4.01
C GLU A 104 3.67 -2.79 -3.80
N SER A 105 4.79 -2.43 -4.42
CA SER A 105 6.11 -3.00 -4.10
C SER A 105 6.90 -2.08 -3.17
N GLY A 106 7.98 -2.59 -2.56
CA GLY A 106 8.88 -1.76 -1.76
C GLY A 106 9.45 -0.56 -2.55
N LEU A 107 9.62 -0.70 -3.87
CA LEU A 107 10.03 0.40 -4.74
C LEU A 107 8.90 1.44 -4.93
N GLY A 108 7.64 1.00 -5.00
CA GLY A 108 6.47 1.87 -5.02
C GLY A 108 6.37 2.74 -3.75
N GLY A 109 6.48 2.11 -2.58
CA GLY A 109 6.46 2.79 -1.27
C GLY A 109 7.60 3.79 -1.12
N ALA A 110 8.83 3.36 -1.40
CA ALA A 110 10.00 4.25 -1.38
C ALA A 110 9.87 5.42 -2.37
N SER A 111 9.27 5.18 -3.55
CA SER A 111 9.07 6.20 -4.59
C SER A 111 7.98 7.21 -4.24
N HIS A 112 6.85 6.78 -3.67
CA HIS A 112 5.78 7.73 -3.29
C HIS A 112 6.14 8.54 -2.03
N MET A 113 7.08 8.04 -1.22
CA MET A 113 7.63 8.74 -0.06
C MET A 113 8.84 9.64 -0.37
N GLY A 114 9.29 9.71 -1.63
CA GLY A 114 10.48 10.50 -2.04
C GLY A 114 11.81 9.98 -1.50
N ARG A 115 11.87 8.71 -1.05
CA ARG A 115 13.02 8.11 -0.38
C ARG A 115 14.06 7.63 -1.38
N ARG A 116 14.76 8.59 -2.01
CA ARG A 116 15.85 8.31 -2.96
C ARG A 116 16.94 7.41 -2.38
N ASP A 117 17.19 7.50 -1.07
CA ASP A 117 18.10 6.63 -0.32
C ASP A 117 17.66 5.15 -0.34
N ILE A 118 16.37 4.88 -0.11
CA ILE A 118 15.81 3.52 -0.17
C ILE A 118 15.68 3.05 -1.62
N VAL A 119 15.28 3.94 -2.54
CA VAL A 119 15.15 3.62 -3.98
C VAL A 119 16.50 3.22 -4.59
N SER A 120 17.61 3.91 -4.28
CA SER A 120 18.94 3.50 -4.75
C SER A 120 19.28 2.07 -4.32
N VAL A 121 19.12 1.74 -3.04
CA VAL A 121 19.36 0.37 -2.54
C VAL A 121 18.48 -0.65 -3.25
N LEU A 122 17.20 -0.36 -3.47
CA LEU A 122 16.29 -1.27 -4.17
C LEU A 122 16.71 -1.51 -5.63
N LEU A 123 17.11 -0.45 -6.35
CA LEU A 123 17.59 -0.56 -7.74
C LEU A 123 18.93 -1.31 -7.83
N GLU A 124 19.87 -1.05 -6.91
CA GLU A 124 21.13 -1.81 -6.78
C GLU A 124 20.90 -3.30 -6.49
N ARG A 125 19.83 -3.65 -5.79
CA ARG A 125 19.39 -5.04 -5.55
C ARG A 125 18.55 -5.64 -6.68
N GLY A 126 18.31 -4.92 -7.78
CA GLY A 126 17.58 -5.42 -8.95
C GLY A 126 16.06 -5.27 -8.89
N ALA A 127 15.55 -4.27 -8.16
CA ALA A 127 14.16 -3.83 -8.32
C ALA A 127 13.94 -3.29 -9.74
N ARG A 128 12.75 -3.53 -10.30
CA ARG A 128 12.38 -3.04 -11.64
C ARG A 128 11.76 -1.64 -11.54
N PRO A 129 12.40 -0.58 -12.06
CA PRO A 129 11.81 0.75 -12.06
C PRO A 129 10.56 0.80 -12.94
N ASP A 130 9.49 1.37 -12.39
CA ASP A 130 8.29 1.75 -13.14
C ASP A 130 8.29 3.25 -13.48
N LEU A 131 7.22 3.72 -14.12
CA LEU A 131 7.07 5.11 -14.53
C LEU A 131 6.93 6.09 -13.34
N PHE A 132 6.48 5.61 -12.17
CA PHE A 132 6.31 6.42 -10.96
C PHE A 132 7.65 6.60 -10.23
N CYS A 133 8.48 5.55 -10.18
CA CYS A 133 9.88 5.61 -9.77
C CYS A 133 10.68 6.54 -10.70
N ALA A 134 10.54 6.38 -12.03
CA ALA A 134 11.18 7.27 -13.01
C ALA A 134 10.74 8.74 -12.85
N ALA A 135 9.47 8.98 -12.50
CA ALA A 135 8.96 10.33 -12.23
C ALA A 135 9.60 10.95 -10.97
N MET A 136 9.68 10.21 -9.86
CA MET A 136 10.33 10.67 -8.63
C MET A 136 11.83 10.89 -8.79
N LEU A 137 12.52 10.03 -9.53
CA LEU A 137 13.98 10.12 -9.71
C LEU A 137 14.43 11.27 -10.62
N GLY A 138 13.51 11.97 -11.30
CA GLY A 138 13.83 13.05 -12.22
C GLY A 138 14.17 12.61 -13.65
N MET A 139 13.75 11.40 -14.05
CA MET A 139 14.08 10.82 -15.37
C MET A 139 13.18 11.39 -16.48
N THR A 140 13.23 12.71 -16.68
CA THR A 140 12.30 13.48 -17.53
C THR A 140 12.13 12.89 -18.92
N ASP A 141 13.22 12.51 -19.60
CA ASP A 141 13.14 11.98 -20.97
C ASP A 141 12.66 10.53 -21.04
N THR A 142 12.86 9.73 -19.98
CA THR A 142 12.20 8.42 -19.85
C THR A 142 10.70 8.61 -19.70
N VAL A 143 10.25 9.52 -18.81
CA VAL A 143 8.83 9.84 -18.62
C VAL A 143 8.21 10.37 -19.92
N ARG A 144 8.94 11.23 -20.64
CA ARG A 144 8.56 11.76 -21.96
C ARG A 144 8.37 10.64 -22.98
N ALA A 145 9.32 9.72 -23.11
CA ALA A 145 9.23 8.61 -24.05
C ALA A 145 8.02 7.71 -23.77
N PHE A 146 7.76 7.37 -22.50
CA PHE A 146 6.57 6.59 -22.12
C PHE A 146 5.26 7.31 -22.44
N LEU A 147 5.16 8.62 -22.17
CA LEU A 147 3.97 9.42 -22.49
C LEU A 147 3.79 9.66 -24.00
N THR A 148 4.86 9.69 -24.79
CA THR A 148 4.79 9.71 -26.26
C THR A 148 4.28 8.38 -26.82
N LEU A 149 4.72 7.24 -26.26
CA LEU A 149 4.30 5.90 -26.70
C LEU A 149 2.88 5.53 -26.23
N GLN A 150 2.49 5.94 -25.02
CA GLN A 150 1.15 5.71 -24.47
C GLN A 150 0.65 6.93 -23.68
N PRO A 151 -0.01 7.90 -24.35
CA PRO A 151 -0.48 9.13 -23.71
C PRO A 151 -1.41 8.93 -22.51
N LYS A 152 -2.19 7.83 -22.46
CA LYS A 152 -3.07 7.53 -21.29
C LYS A 152 -2.30 7.28 -19.99
N LEU A 153 -0.99 7.05 -20.02
CA LEU A 153 -0.21 6.90 -18.79
C LEU A 153 -0.15 8.18 -17.93
N ILE A 154 -0.54 9.35 -18.47
CA ILE A 154 -0.69 10.58 -17.66
C ILE A 154 -1.80 10.49 -16.60
N ASP A 155 -2.77 9.59 -16.81
CA ASP A 155 -3.87 9.30 -15.89
C ASP A 155 -3.63 8.07 -15.01
N ALA A 156 -2.49 7.39 -15.20
CA ALA A 156 -2.14 6.18 -14.46
C ALA A 156 -1.98 6.46 -12.95
N ARG A 157 -2.20 5.40 -12.18
CA ARG A 157 -2.21 5.41 -10.72
C ARG A 157 -1.17 4.43 -10.19
N GLY A 158 -0.30 4.94 -9.32
CA GLY A 158 0.60 4.13 -8.52
C GLY A 158 -0.09 3.68 -7.22
N PRO A 159 0.70 3.20 -6.24
CA PRO A 159 0.21 2.89 -4.90
C PRO A 159 -0.64 4.02 -4.31
N HIS A 160 -1.66 3.63 -3.55
CA HIS A 160 -2.63 4.51 -2.88
C HIS A 160 -3.33 5.53 -3.82
N GLY A 161 -3.30 5.30 -5.13
CA GLY A 161 -3.89 6.18 -6.13
C GLY A 161 -3.06 7.42 -6.48
N PHE A 162 -1.77 7.48 -6.11
CA PHE A 162 -0.90 8.61 -6.44
C PHE A 162 -0.63 8.74 -7.95
N THR A 163 -0.38 9.96 -8.41
CA THR A 163 -0.14 10.30 -9.83
C THR A 163 1.34 10.48 -10.13
N LEU A 164 1.72 10.47 -11.42
CA LEU A 164 3.06 10.85 -11.86
C LEU A 164 3.49 12.22 -11.31
N HIS A 165 2.58 13.20 -11.27
CA HIS A 165 2.85 14.52 -10.69
C HIS A 165 3.16 14.45 -9.20
N PHE A 166 2.45 13.62 -8.42
CA PHE A 166 2.73 13.44 -6.99
C PHE A 166 4.12 12.83 -6.79
N HIS A 167 4.46 11.79 -7.57
CA HIS A 167 5.78 11.18 -7.53
C HIS A 167 6.90 12.17 -7.89
N ALA A 168 6.74 12.97 -8.95
CA ALA A 168 7.70 14.03 -9.27
C ALA A 168 7.75 15.13 -8.20
N GLN A 169 6.63 15.44 -7.54
CA GLN A 169 6.58 16.43 -6.46
C GLN A 169 7.33 15.96 -5.19
N VAL A 170 7.28 14.67 -4.84
CA VAL A 170 8.11 14.11 -3.74
C VAL A 170 9.57 13.87 -4.11
N GLY A 171 9.89 13.82 -5.40
CA GLY A 171 11.27 13.85 -5.90
C GLY A 171 11.98 15.20 -5.71
N GLY A 172 11.22 16.26 -5.41
CA GLY A 172 11.76 17.59 -5.10
C GLY A 172 12.60 18.17 -6.24
N ARG A 173 13.74 18.78 -5.90
CA ARG A 173 14.63 19.47 -6.86
C ARG A 173 15.06 18.58 -8.02
N ASP A 174 15.39 17.31 -7.76
CA ASP A 174 15.88 16.41 -8.80
C ASP A 174 14.81 16.12 -9.86
N ALA A 175 13.53 16.23 -9.50
CA ALA A 175 12.38 15.97 -10.36
C ALA A 175 11.61 17.22 -10.79
N GLU A 176 12.15 18.41 -10.53
CA GLU A 176 11.53 19.70 -10.87
C GLU A 176 11.20 19.78 -12.37
N ALA A 177 12.15 19.48 -13.25
CA ALA A 177 11.95 19.43 -14.71
C ALA A 177 10.94 18.34 -15.16
N THR A 178 10.84 17.22 -14.43
CA THR A 178 9.80 16.20 -14.69
C THR A 178 8.42 16.72 -14.29
N LEU A 179 8.30 17.40 -13.14
CA LEU A 179 7.06 17.97 -12.64
C LEU A 179 6.54 19.08 -13.57
N GLU A 180 7.44 19.96 -14.03
CA GLU A 180 7.13 20.98 -15.05
C GLU A 180 6.63 20.32 -16.34
N TYR A 181 7.37 19.34 -16.86
CA TYR A 181 6.96 18.62 -18.07
C TYR A 181 5.58 17.95 -17.90
N LEU A 182 5.32 17.26 -16.78
CA LEU A 182 4.03 16.64 -16.49
C LEU A 182 2.89 17.69 -16.41
N GLN A 183 3.16 18.88 -15.89
CA GLN A 183 2.21 20.00 -15.90
C GLN A 183 1.95 20.55 -17.32
N THR A 184 2.90 20.46 -18.26
CA THR A 184 2.65 20.77 -19.68
C THR A 184 1.80 19.73 -20.41
N VAL A 185 1.93 18.44 -20.05
CA VAL A 185 1.10 17.35 -20.64
C VAL A 185 -0.31 17.37 -20.07
N LYS A 186 -0.44 17.54 -18.75
CA LYS A 186 -1.73 17.68 -18.06
C LYS A 186 -1.57 18.58 -16.84
N LYS A 187 -2.17 19.77 -16.90
CA LYS A 187 -2.18 20.70 -15.77
C LYS A 187 -3.07 20.19 -14.65
N ILE A 188 -2.56 20.13 -13.41
CA ILE A 188 -3.33 19.76 -12.20
C ILE A 188 -3.02 20.68 -11.02
N GLU A 189 -3.95 20.75 -10.05
CA GLU A 189 -3.68 21.31 -8.71
C GLU A 189 -2.60 20.46 -8.00
N LEU A 190 -1.48 21.08 -7.62
CA LEU A 190 -0.48 20.45 -6.75
C LEU A 190 -0.80 20.78 -5.30
N ARG A 191 -1.24 19.78 -4.56
CA ARG A 191 -1.51 19.91 -3.12
C ARG A 191 -0.20 19.83 -2.32
N PRO A 192 -0.06 20.53 -1.19
CA PRO A 192 1.10 20.36 -0.32
C PRO A 192 1.19 18.90 0.19
N VAL A 193 2.38 18.30 0.09
CA VAL A 193 2.62 16.95 0.62
C VAL A 193 2.95 17.05 2.11
N PRO A 194 2.14 16.50 3.04
CA PRO A 194 2.27 16.81 4.48
C PRO A 194 3.57 16.37 5.14
N PHE A 195 4.27 15.38 4.58
CA PHE A 195 5.53 14.85 5.12
C PHE A 195 6.78 15.49 4.52
N LEU A 196 6.66 16.28 3.45
CA LEU A 196 7.77 17.09 2.95
C LEU A 196 7.92 18.33 3.85
N LYS A 197 9.03 18.41 4.58
CA LYS A 197 9.42 19.63 5.28
C LYS A 197 9.83 20.69 4.26
N LYS A 198 9.42 21.94 4.50
CA LYS A 198 9.90 23.12 3.77
C LYS A 198 11.28 23.54 4.27
#